data_AF-A0A3D0R7K8-F1
#
_entry.id   AF-A0A3D0R7K8-F1
#
_cell.length_a   1.000
_cell.length_b   1.000
_cell.length_c   1.000
_cell.angle_alpha   90.00
_cell.angle_beta   90.00
_cell.angle_gamma   90.00
#
_symmetry.space_group_name_H-M   'P 1'
#
loop_
_entity.id
_entity.type
_entity.pdbx_description
1 polymer ?
#
loop_
_entity_poly.entity_id
_entity_poly.type
_entity_poly.pdbx_seq_one_letter_code
_entity_poly.pdbx_strand_id
1 'polypeptide(L)'
;MAPSLSSIIIFKPTSFFLHLLNLYAQTSEPISLNLLQVDCAGYVFPNYEEDEQMIADIKQHASQIFTNEMRRWLGHHAITPTLPSFLDFCCCFEFKRHAHLVLMEPTIAKGKALIRLKPTWAIYTWIKSLLPQEHLPASCNLTQLSENSTLVIKNFTDFAHLQAFLHTYYKVLAQAEFARMTQDKHLWPSIHTLSDFWHFFSIDIHTYLVHL
;
A
#
# COMPACT_ATOMS: atom_id res chain seq x y z
N MET A 1 -2.87 -18.59 9.32
CA MET A 1 -3.42 -17.27 9.71
C MET A 1 -4.81 -17.17 9.11
N ALA A 2 -5.83 -16.76 9.88
CA ALA A 2 -7.16 -16.51 9.31
C ALA A 2 -7.10 -15.32 8.34
N PRO A 3 -7.84 -15.31 7.23
CA PRO A 3 -7.91 -14.15 6.36
C PRO A 3 -8.41 -12.94 7.15
N SER A 4 -7.80 -11.78 6.95
CA SER A 4 -8.31 -10.55 7.55
C SER A 4 -9.70 -10.25 6.99
N LEU A 5 -10.63 -9.82 7.83
CA LEU A 5 -11.97 -9.39 7.40
C LEU A 5 -11.92 -8.12 6.54
N SER A 6 -10.77 -7.45 6.50
CA SER A 6 -10.55 -6.20 5.78
C SER A 6 -9.38 -6.32 4.82
N SER A 7 -9.44 -5.55 3.75
CA SER A 7 -8.35 -5.26 2.84
C SER A 7 -8.10 -3.75 2.81
N ILE A 8 -6.93 -3.33 2.34
CA ILE A 8 -6.63 -1.93 2.10
C ILE A 8 -6.35 -1.75 0.62
N ILE A 9 -6.97 -0.74 0.03
CA ILE A 9 -6.74 -0.35 -1.36
C ILE A 9 -5.96 0.96 -1.35
N ILE A 10 -4.77 0.94 -1.94
CA ILE A 10 -3.94 2.14 -2.14
C ILE A 10 -4.24 2.67 -3.53
N PHE A 11 -4.77 3.90 -3.61
CA PHE A 11 -5.00 4.59 -4.87
C PHE A 11 -3.78 5.43 -5.22
N LYS A 12 -3.07 5.02 -6.26
CA LYS A 12 -1.89 5.70 -6.79
C LYS A 12 -2.34 6.70 -7.86
N PRO A 13 -2.09 8.01 -7.66
CA PRO A 13 -2.45 9.03 -8.63
C PRO A 13 -1.75 8.84 -9.98
N THR A 14 -2.49 9.03 -11.08
CA THR A 14 -1.95 9.04 -12.44
C THR A 14 -1.54 10.45 -12.87
N SER A 15 -0.91 10.56 -14.04
CA SER A 15 -0.65 11.85 -14.70
C SER A 15 -1.95 12.62 -15.02
N PHE A 16 -3.06 11.92 -15.27
CA PHE A 16 -4.35 12.55 -15.51
C PHE A 16 -4.89 13.22 -14.24
N PHE A 17 -4.82 12.53 -13.10
CA PHE A 17 -5.18 13.15 -11.82
C PHE A 17 -4.29 14.34 -11.48
N LEU A 18 -2.98 14.26 -11.75
CA LEU A 18 -2.08 15.39 -11.58
C LEU A 18 -2.49 16.59 -12.45
N HIS A 19 -2.87 16.34 -13.70
CA HIS A 19 -3.33 17.39 -14.60
C HIS A 19 -4.58 18.09 -14.04
N LEU A 20 -5.56 17.32 -13.55
CA LEU A 20 -6.72 17.88 -12.87
C LEU A 20 -6.31 18.69 -11.63
N LEU A 21 -5.46 18.15 -10.76
CA LEU A 21 -4.97 18.88 -9.59
C LEU A 21 -4.36 20.23 -9.96
N ASN A 22 -3.45 20.27 -10.93
CA ASN A 22 -2.79 21.50 -11.35
C ASN A 22 -3.75 22.51 -12.03
N LEU A 23 -4.85 22.05 -12.62
CA LEU A 23 -5.89 22.93 -13.17
C LEU A 23 -6.68 23.64 -12.06
N TYR A 24 -6.92 22.96 -10.94
CA TYR A 24 -7.64 23.50 -9.79
C TYR A 24 -6.72 24.12 -8.73
N ALA A 25 -5.41 23.84 -8.80
CA ALA A 25 -4.41 24.45 -7.94
C ALA A 25 -4.27 25.92 -8.30
N GLN A 26 -4.59 26.79 -7.34
CA GLN A 26 -4.37 28.24 -7.46
C GLN A 26 -2.93 28.64 -7.11
N THR A 27 -1.98 27.73 -7.27
CA THR A 27 -0.58 27.90 -6.86
C THR A 27 0.33 28.15 -8.06
N SER A 28 1.34 28.98 -7.87
CA SER A 28 2.35 29.30 -8.89
C SER A 28 3.33 28.16 -9.15
N GLU A 29 3.50 27.25 -8.19
CA GLU A 29 4.36 26.07 -8.34
C GLU A 29 3.51 24.84 -8.67
N PRO A 30 3.82 24.13 -9.78
CA PRO A 30 3.10 22.94 -10.17
C PRO A 30 3.48 21.76 -9.27
N ILE A 31 2.49 20.97 -8.88
CA ILE A 31 2.71 19.71 -8.17
C ILE A 31 3.38 18.73 -9.14
N SER A 32 4.34 17.94 -8.65
CA SER A 32 4.96 16.87 -9.44
C SER A 32 4.33 15.51 -9.16
N LEU A 33 4.31 14.63 -10.16
CA LEU A 33 3.77 13.29 -9.99
C LEU A 33 4.52 12.48 -8.93
N ASN A 34 5.85 12.67 -8.85
CA ASN A 34 6.67 12.02 -7.84
C ASN A 34 6.21 12.41 -6.43
N LEU A 35 5.94 13.70 -6.19
CA LEU A 35 5.45 14.16 -4.90
C LEU A 35 4.09 13.53 -4.55
N LEU A 36 3.17 13.45 -5.52
CA LEU A 36 1.86 12.82 -5.31
C LEU A 36 1.96 11.34 -4.92
N GLN A 37 2.93 10.63 -5.49
CA GLN A 37 3.06 9.19 -5.33
C GLN A 37 3.91 8.77 -4.12
N VAL A 38 4.58 9.71 -3.45
CA VAL A 38 5.38 9.44 -2.23
C VAL A 38 4.49 8.99 -1.07
N ASP A 39 3.35 9.65 -0.88
CA ASP A 39 2.41 9.36 0.21
C ASP A 39 1.00 9.19 -0.37
N CYS A 40 0.72 8.00 -0.90
CA CYS A 40 -0.62 7.66 -1.37
C CYS A 40 -1.52 7.31 -0.18
N ALA A 41 -2.79 7.73 -0.20
CA ALA A 41 -3.73 7.30 0.83
C ALA A 41 -4.14 5.82 0.63
N GLY A 42 -4.27 5.11 1.75
CA GLY A 42 -4.91 3.81 1.81
C GLY A 42 -6.35 3.93 2.26
N TYR A 43 -7.25 3.16 1.65
CA TYR A 43 -8.66 3.13 2.00
C TYR A 43 -9.03 1.72 2.47
N VAL A 44 -9.75 1.63 3.59
CA VAL A 44 -10.19 0.35 4.14
C VAL A 44 -11.43 -0.13 3.42
N PHE A 45 -11.37 -1.37 2.93
CA PHE A 45 -12.48 -2.08 2.31
C PHE A 45 -12.70 -3.42 3.02
N PRO A 46 -13.88 -4.02 2.90
CA PRO A 46 -14.06 -5.44 3.21
C PRO A 46 -13.08 -6.30 2.41
N ASN A 47 -12.71 -7.46 2.95
CA ASN A 47 -11.94 -8.44 2.18
C ASN A 47 -12.90 -9.23 1.29
N TYR A 48 -12.99 -8.85 0.02
CA TYR A 48 -13.83 -9.53 -0.97
C TYR A 48 -13.14 -10.77 -1.54
N GLU A 49 -13.87 -11.85 -1.77
CA GLU A 49 -13.33 -13.01 -2.49
C GLU A 49 -13.29 -12.75 -4.01
N GLU A 50 -14.33 -12.08 -4.53
CA GLU A 50 -14.50 -11.79 -5.96
C GLU A 50 -14.15 -10.32 -6.30
N ASP A 51 -13.45 -10.12 -7.41
CA ASP A 51 -13.03 -8.79 -7.86
C ASP A 51 -14.23 -7.92 -8.28
N GLU A 52 -15.30 -8.50 -8.82
CA GLU A 52 -16.51 -7.77 -9.20
C GLU A 52 -17.17 -7.09 -8.00
N GLN A 53 -17.17 -7.74 -6.84
CA GLN A 53 -17.72 -7.18 -5.61
C GLN A 53 -16.88 -6.00 -5.12
N MET A 54 -15.54 -6.15 -5.17
CA MET A 54 -14.61 -5.07 -4.86
C MET A 54 -14.82 -3.87 -5.79
N ILE A 55 -14.90 -4.11 -7.10
CA ILE A 55 -15.08 -3.05 -8.11
C ILE A 55 -16.43 -2.35 -7.92
N ALA A 56 -17.49 -3.09 -7.60
CA ALA A 56 -18.81 -2.51 -7.31
C ALA A 56 -18.75 -1.56 -6.09
N ASP A 57 -18.05 -1.95 -5.03
CA ASP A 57 -17.90 -1.13 -3.82
C ASP A 57 -17.00 0.09 -4.06
N ILE A 58 -15.88 -0.07 -4.77
CA ILE A 58 -15.05 1.06 -5.21
C ILE A 58 -15.89 2.04 -6.04
N LYS A 59 -16.72 1.55 -6.95
CA LYS A 59 -17.60 2.39 -7.78
C LYS A 59 -18.60 3.18 -6.94
N GLN A 60 -19.15 2.58 -5.88
CA GLN A 60 -20.04 3.26 -4.94
C GLN A 60 -19.33 4.40 -4.20
N HIS A 61 -18.05 4.23 -3.87
CA HIS A 61 -17.26 5.21 -3.12
C HIS A 61 -16.37 6.13 -4.00
N ALA A 62 -16.36 5.95 -5.32
CA ALA A 62 -15.44 6.63 -6.23
C ALA A 62 -15.46 8.17 -6.10
N SER A 63 -16.65 8.77 -6.03
CA SER A 63 -16.80 10.23 -5.86
C SER A 63 -16.23 10.74 -4.54
N GLN A 64 -16.42 9.97 -3.45
CA GLN A 64 -15.89 10.31 -2.12
C GLN A 64 -14.37 10.19 -2.09
N ILE A 65 -13.81 9.11 -2.64
CA ILE A 65 -12.37 8.88 -2.75
C ILE A 65 -11.71 10.00 -3.57
N PHE A 66 -12.24 10.30 -4.76
CA PHE A 66 -11.72 11.37 -5.60
C PHE A 66 -11.75 12.72 -4.89
N THR A 67 -12.86 13.06 -4.23
CA THR A 67 -13.00 14.32 -3.51
C THR A 67 -12.01 14.42 -2.34
N ASN A 68 -11.82 13.33 -1.60
CA ASN A 68 -10.86 13.26 -0.50
C ASN A 68 -9.44 13.48 -1.01
N GLU A 69 -9.02 12.80 -2.09
CA GLU A 69 -7.70 13.00 -2.67
C GLU A 69 -7.51 14.42 -3.20
N MET A 70 -8.50 15.00 -3.88
CA MET A 70 -8.40 16.40 -4.35
C MET A 70 -8.23 17.38 -3.16
N ARG A 71 -9.03 17.21 -2.09
CA ARG A 71 -8.96 18.06 -0.89
C ARG A 71 -7.67 17.87 -0.10
N ARG A 72 -7.07 16.68 -0.15
CA ARG A 72 -5.79 16.41 0.50
C ARG A 72 -4.68 17.32 -0.04
N TRP A 73 -4.72 17.62 -1.34
CA TRP A 73 -3.72 18.46 -2.01
C TRP A 73 -4.14 19.92 -2.12
N LEU A 74 -5.42 20.20 -2.36
CA LEU A 74 -5.94 21.57 -2.57
C LEU A 74 -6.44 22.24 -1.28
N GLY A 75 -6.58 21.49 -0.19
CA GLY A 75 -7.15 21.94 1.07
C GLY A 75 -8.65 21.64 1.22
N HIS A 76 -9.13 21.60 2.47
CA HIS A 76 -10.50 21.19 2.81
C HIS A 76 -11.62 22.02 2.18
N HIS A 77 -11.35 23.29 1.88
CA HIS A 77 -12.31 24.23 1.30
C HIS A 77 -12.21 24.34 -0.23
N ALA A 78 -11.35 23.55 -0.86
CA ALA A 78 -11.20 23.57 -2.30
C ALA A 78 -12.49 23.08 -3.00
N ILE A 79 -12.86 23.77 -4.07
CA ILE A 79 -13.91 23.33 -4.98
C ILE A 79 -13.30 22.20 -5.83
N THR A 80 -13.82 20.99 -5.68
CA THR A 80 -13.39 19.82 -6.44
C THR A 80 -14.31 19.59 -7.63
N PRO A 81 -13.79 19.21 -8.81
CA PRO A 81 -14.64 18.80 -9.92
C PRO A 81 -15.47 17.58 -9.54
N THR A 82 -16.61 17.43 -10.19
CA THR A 82 -17.37 16.18 -10.18
C THR A 82 -16.88 15.30 -11.32
N LEU A 83 -16.54 14.05 -11.04
CA LEU A 83 -16.25 13.09 -12.09
C LEU A 83 -17.57 12.68 -12.78
N PRO A 84 -17.63 12.71 -14.13
CA PRO A 84 -18.85 12.35 -14.85
C PRO A 84 -19.14 10.84 -14.81
N SER A 85 -18.11 10.00 -14.69
CA SER A 85 -18.27 8.54 -14.67
C SER A 85 -17.21 7.82 -13.82
N PHE A 86 -17.46 6.54 -13.54
CA PHE A 86 -16.47 5.66 -12.93
C PHE A 86 -15.24 5.43 -13.84
N LEU A 87 -15.40 5.56 -15.16
CA LEU A 87 -14.26 5.43 -16.07
C LEU A 87 -13.27 6.59 -15.88
N ASP A 88 -13.77 7.81 -15.66
CA ASP A 88 -12.92 8.97 -15.36
C ASP A 88 -12.20 8.80 -14.02
N PHE A 89 -12.84 8.15 -13.05
CA PHE A 89 -12.19 7.76 -11.80
C PHE A 89 -11.04 6.79 -12.04
N CYS A 90 -11.25 5.75 -12.86
CA CYS A 90 -10.20 4.81 -13.24
C CYS A 90 -9.06 5.48 -14.03
N CYS A 91 -9.33 6.57 -14.77
CA CYS A 91 -8.28 7.37 -15.39
C CYS A 91 -7.44 8.14 -14.36
N CYS A 92 -8.02 8.50 -13.21
CA CYS A 92 -7.34 9.25 -12.16
C CYS A 92 -6.42 8.38 -11.29
N PHE A 93 -6.76 7.10 -11.09
CA PHE A 93 -6.06 6.25 -10.13
C PHE A 93 -5.79 4.85 -10.66
N GLU A 94 -4.55 4.41 -10.47
CA GLU A 94 -4.24 2.98 -10.40
C GLU A 94 -4.46 2.52 -8.97
N PHE A 95 -5.15 1.41 -8.73
CA PHE A 95 -5.36 0.92 -7.38
C PHE A 95 -4.66 -0.42 -7.15
N LYS A 96 -4.13 -0.60 -5.94
CA LYS A 96 -3.49 -1.83 -5.50
C LYS A 96 -4.16 -2.33 -4.23
N ARG A 97 -4.70 -3.55 -4.30
CA ARG A 97 -5.30 -4.22 -3.17
C ARG A 97 -4.22 -4.93 -2.34
N HIS A 98 -4.30 -4.72 -1.04
CA HIS A 98 -3.48 -5.38 -0.04
C HIS A 98 -4.41 -6.12 0.94
N ALA A 99 -4.38 -7.45 0.87
CA ALA A 99 -5.16 -8.31 1.76
C ALA A 99 -4.33 -8.84 2.94
N HIS A 100 -2.99 -8.84 2.84
CA HIS A 100 -2.15 -9.27 3.96
C HIS A 100 -1.86 -8.11 4.91
N LEU A 101 -2.61 -8.04 6.00
CA LEU A 101 -2.54 -6.97 7.00
C LEU A 101 -1.94 -7.45 8.32
N VAL A 102 -1.02 -6.66 8.87
CA VAL A 102 -0.47 -6.81 10.23
C VAL A 102 -0.96 -5.63 11.06
N LEU A 103 -1.87 -5.89 12.00
CA LEU A 103 -2.45 -4.87 12.84
C LEU A 103 -1.59 -4.68 14.11
N MET A 104 -1.02 -3.48 14.27
CA MET A 104 -0.24 -3.06 15.46
C MET A 104 -0.96 -1.97 16.27
N GLU A 105 -2.24 -1.76 15.99
CA GLU A 105 -3.18 -0.91 16.74
C GLU A 105 -4.31 -1.79 17.30
N PRO A 106 -5.08 -1.33 18.31
CA PRO A 106 -6.13 -2.18 18.90
C PRO A 106 -7.20 -2.66 17.90
N THR A 107 -7.55 -1.84 16.93
CA THR A 107 -8.47 -2.16 15.83
C THR A 107 -8.06 -1.44 14.56
N ILE A 108 -8.50 -1.93 13.40
CA ILE A 108 -8.26 -1.24 12.11
C ILE A 108 -8.82 0.19 12.12
N ALA A 109 -9.99 0.41 12.73
CA ALA A 109 -10.63 1.72 12.86
C ALA A 109 -9.81 2.75 13.67
N LYS A 110 -8.84 2.30 14.48
CA LYS A 110 -7.89 3.18 15.18
C LYS A 110 -6.63 3.48 14.37
N GLY A 111 -6.41 2.75 13.27
CA GLY A 111 -5.34 3.00 12.33
C GLY A 111 -5.57 4.28 11.52
N LYS A 112 -4.56 5.14 11.50
CA LYS A 112 -4.50 6.41 10.76
C LYS A 112 -3.37 6.42 9.73
N ALA A 113 -2.36 5.57 9.92
CA ALA A 113 -1.23 5.42 9.03
C ALA A 113 -0.88 3.94 8.87
N LEU A 114 -0.11 3.63 7.83
CA LEU A 114 0.37 2.29 7.55
C LEU A 114 1.76 2.31 6.92
N ILE A 115 2.47 1.20 7.09
CA ILE A 115 3.74 0.91 6.43
C ILE A 115 3.51 -0.22 5.45
N ARG A 116 3.99 -0.08 4.23
CA ARG A 116 4.07 -1.17 3.27
C ARG A 116 5.46 -1.78 3.29
N LEU A 117 5.56 -3.08 3.54
CA LEU A 117 6.81 -3.84 3.48
C LEU A 117 7.06 -4.33 2.05
N LYS A 118 7.95 -3.68 1.30
CA LYS A 118 8.23 -4.04 -0.11
C LYS A 118 9.39 -5.01 -0.21
N PRO A 119 9.17 -6.20 -0.80
CA PRO A 119 10.25 -7.11 -1.14
C PRO A 119 11.29 -6.43 -2.04
N THR A 120 12.56 -6.57 -1.70
CA THR A 120 13.67 -6.13 -2.56
C THR A 120 14.07 -7.25 -3.52
N TRP A 121 15.02 -6.93 -4.42
CA TRP A 121 15.64 -7.92 -5.28
C TRP A 121 16.25 -9.11 -4.52
N ALA A 122 16.72 -8.90 -3.29
CA ALA A 122 17.28 -9.98 -2.46
C ALA A 122 16.25 -11.09 -2.18
N ILE A 123 14.99 -10.71 -1.92
CA ILE A 123 13.90 -11.69 -1.76
C ILE A 123 13.65 -12.43 -3.05
N TYR A 124 13.64 -11.73 -4.19
CA TYR A 124 13.45 -12.37 -5.47
C TYR A 124 14.54 -13.41 -5.77
N THR A 125 15.81 -13.05 -5.52
CA THR A 125 16.93 -13.99 -5.69
C THR A 125 16.82 -15.18 -4.75
N TRP A 126 16.38 -14.95 -3.51
CA TRP A 126 16.14 -16.01 -2.54
C TRP A 126 15.02 -16.95 -2.99
N ILE A 127 13.84 -16.44 -3.38
CA ILE A 127 12.72 -17.26 -3.88
C ILE A 127 13.15 -18.08 -5.09
N LYS A 128 13.90 -17.48 -6.02
CA LYS A 128 14.46 -18.19 -7.17
C LYS A 128 15.41 -19.32 -6.78
N SER A 129 16.17 -19.17 -5.70
CA SER A 129 17.07 -20.23 -5.21
C SER A 129 16.32 -21.41 -4.59
N LEU A 130 15.07 -21.21 -4.15
CA LEU A 130 14.25 -22.26 -3.55
C LEU A 130 13.50 -23.12 -4.58
N LEU A 131 13.29 -22.61 -5.79
CA LEU A 131 12.56 -23.31 -6.85
C LEU A 131 13.53 -23.92 -7.87
N PRO A 132 13.38 -25.19 -8.27
CA PRO A 132 14.08 -25.73 -9.44
C PRO A 132 13.76 -24.86 -10.67
N GLN A 133 14.76 -24.54 -11.50
CA GLN A 133 14.58 -23.57 -12.61
C GLN A 133 13.45 -23.95 -13.59
N GLU A 134 13.12 -25.24 -13.71
CA GLU A 134 12.06 -25.76 -14.57
C GLU A 134 10.63 -25.53 -14.03
N HIS A 135 10.49 -25.16 -12.75
CA HIS A 135 9.19 -24.99 -12.08
C HIS A 135 8.86 -23.54 -11.72
N LEU A 136 9.74 -22.58 -12.07
CA LEU A 136 9.41 -21.17 -11.94
C LEU A 136 8.35 -20.82 -12.98
N PRO A 137 7.12 -20.43 -12.59
CA PRO A 137 6.19 -19.89 -13.55
C PRO A 137 6.84 -18.65 -14.17
N ALA A 138 6.79 -18.52 -15.51
CA ALA A 138 7.40 -17.41 -16.25
C ALA A 138 6.93 -16.03 -15.77
N SER A 139 5.82 -15.99 -15.02
CA SER A 139 5.23 -14.80 -14.41
C SER A 139 5.92 -14.33 -13.12
N CYS A 140 6.66 -15.18 -12.40
CA CYS A 140 7.24 -14.80 -11.10
C CYS A 140 8.29 -13.70 -11.27
N ASN A 141 7.88 -12.46 -11.03
CA ASN A 141 8.69 -11.26 -11.06
C ASN A 141 8.48 -10.45 -9.75
N LEU A 142 9.38 -9.50 -9.49
CA LEU A 142 9.29 -8.65 -8.30
C LEU A 142 7.96 -7.89 -8.19
N THR A 143 7.36 -7.53 -9.33
CA THR A 143 6.11 -6.78 -9.38
C THR A 143 4.99 -7.59 -8.73
N GLN A 144 4.87 -8.87 -9.09
CA GLN A 144 3.88 -9.78 -8.50
C GLN A 144 4.11 -10.02 -7.01
N LEU A 145 5.38 -10.19 -6.59
CA LEU A 145 5.70 -10.34 -5.16
C LEU A 145 5.33 -9.09 -4.36
N SER A 146 5.43 -7.92 -5.00
CA SER A 146 5.14 -6.63 -4.39
C SER A 146 3.65 -6.27 -4.42
N GLU A 147 2.85 -6.81 -5.34
CA GLU A 147 1.44 -6.46 -5.54
C GLU A 147 0.60 -6.61 -4.26
N ASN A 148 0.72 -7.74 -3.57
CA ASN A 148 0.04 -7.99 -2.30
C ASN A 148 1.04 -8.06 -1.13
N SER A 149 1.99 -7.14 -1.10
CA SER A 149 2.95 -7.01 0.00
C SER A 149 2.26 -6.71 1.34
N THR A 150 2.83 -7.16 2.46
CA THR A 150 2.30 -6.87 3.80
C THR A 150 2.14 -5.38 4.06
N LEU A 151 0.96 -4.99 4.57
CA LEU A 151 0.74 -3.70 5.18
C LEU A 151 0.69 -3.82 6.69
N VAL A 152 1.42 -2.94 7.38
CA VAL A 152 1.45 -2.83 8.83
C VAL A 152 0.67 -1.61 9.24
N ILE A 153 -0.43 -1.79 9.96
CA ILE A 153 -1.26 -0.69 10.45
C ILE A 153 -0.71 -0.25 11.80
N LYS A 154 -0.09 0.93 11.82
CA LYS A 154 0.53 1.50 13.00
C LYS A 154 0.51 3.02 12.88
N ASN A 155 0.09 3.69 13.95
CA ASN A 155 0.14 5.13 14.06
C ASN A 155 1.54 5.60 14.45
N PHE A 156 2.03 6.63 13.77
CA PHE A 156 3.27 7.31 14.07
C PHE A 156 3.01 8.81 14.12
N THR A 157 3.63 9.51 15.06
CA THR A 157 3.55 10.97 15.14
C THR A 157 4.71 11.64 14.40
N ASP A 158 5.83 10.92 14.25
CA ASP A 158 7.06 11.42 13.64
C ASP A 158 7.96 10.25 13.22
N PHE A 159 9.05 10.63 12.55
CA PHE A 159 10.05 9.68 12.04
C PHE A 159 10.82 8.94 13.16
N ALA A 160 11.04 9.57 14.31
CA ALA A 160 11.77 8.94 15.41
C ALA A 160 10.97 7.78 16.02
N HIS A 161 9.65 7.96 16.20
CA HIS A 161 8.75 6.89 16.61
C HIS A 161 8.70 5.74 15.59
N LEU A 162 8.72 6.05 14.29
CA LEU A 162 8.81 5.04 13.23
C LEU A 162 10.12 4.25 13.33
N GLN A 163 11.26 4.93 13.48
CA GLN A 163 12.56 4.27 13.61
C GLN A 163 12.63 3.37 14.83
N ALA A 164 12.16 3.85 16.00
CA ALA A 164 12.11 3.06 17.23
C ALA A 164 11.23 1.81 17.07
N PHE A 165 10.07 1.96 16.41
CA PHE A 165 9.20 0.85 16.08
C PHE A 165 9.91 -0.18 15.19
N LEU A 166 10.53 0.23 14.08
CA LEU A 166 11.24 -0.68 13.19
C LEU A 166 12.38 -1.40 13.92
N HIS A 167 13.15 -0.69 14.74
CA HIS A 167 14.25 -1.27 15.50
C HIS A 167 13.78 -2.34 16.51
N THR A 168 12.55 -2.20 17.02
CA THR A 168 11.94 -3.14 17.97
C THR A 168 11.31 -4.34 17.24
N TYR A 169 10.64 -4.10 16.11
CA TYR A 169 9.73 -5.07 15.50
C TYR A 169 10.20 -5.67 14.16
N TYR A 170 11.37 -5.27 13.60
CA TYR A 170 11.82 -5.74 12.28
C TYR A 170 11.77 -7.27 12.09
N LYS A 171 12.08 -8.06 13.14
CA LYS A 171 12.01 -9.53 13.08
C LYS A 171 10.57 -10.01 12.88
N VAL A 172 9.63 -9.47 13.65
CA VAL A 172 8.20 -9.81 13.56
C VAL A 172 7.64 -9.42 12.19
N LEU A 173 8.04 -8.24 11.69
CA LEU A 173 7.62 -7.75 10.38
C LEU A 173 8.15 -8.64 9.24
N ALA A 174 9.42 -9.03 9.29
CA ALA A 174 10.00 -9.95 8.31
C ALA A 174 9.31 -11.32 8.35
N GLN A 175 9.05 -11.86 9.53
CA GLN A 175 8.37 -13.14 9.69
C GLN A 175 6.95 -13.11 9.12
N ALA A 176 6.21 -12.01 9.29
CA ALA A 176 4.89 -11.86 8.72
C ALA A 176 4.93 -11.89 7.17
N GLU A 177 5.89 -11.20 6.56
CA GLU A 177 6.02 -11.17 5.11
C GLU A 177 6.56 -12.50 4.55
N PHE A 178 7.47 -13.19 5.25
CA PHE A 178 7.90 -14.53 4.84
C PHE A 178 6.79 -15.58 4.99
N ALA A 179 5.97 -15.50 6.04
CA ALA A 179 4.82 -16.39 6.22
C ALA A 179 3.76 -16.24 5.12
N ARG A 180 3.67 -15.05 4.51
CA ARG A 180 2.85 -14.82 3.33
C ARG A 180 3.39 -15.55 2.09
N MET A 181 4.71 -15.64 1.96
CA MET A 181 5.38 -16.23 0.79
C MET A 181 5.50 -17.76 0.88
N THR A 182 5.84 -18.30 2.06
CA THR A 182 5.94 -19.74 2.28
C THR A 182 5.64 -20.10 3.74
N GLN A 183 4.90 -21.19 3.93
CA GLN A 183 4.61 -21.73 5.27
C GLN A 183 5.80 -22.51 5.86
N ASP A 184 6.78 -22.90 5.03
CA ASP A 184 7.95 -23.62 5.51
C ASP A 184 8.99 -22.64 6.10
N LYS A 185 9.01 -22.58 7.43
CA LYS A 185 9.90 -21.71 8.21
C LYS A 185 11.37 -22.08 8.06
N HIS A 186 11.70 -23.31 7.68
CA HIS A 186 13.10 -23.72 7.49
C HIS A 186 13.73 -23.06 6.26
N LEU A 187 12.92 -22.61 5.31
CA LEU A 187 13.38 -21.93 4.11
C LEU A 187 13.60 -20.43 4.33
N TRP A 188 13.08 -19.86 5.43
CA TRP A 188 13.11 -18.41 5.66
C TRP A 188 14.53 -17.89 5.84
N PRO A 189 14.88 -16.73 5.26
CA PRO A 189 16.14 -16.07 5.54
C PRO A 189 16.26 -15.74 7.03
N SER A 190 17.46 -15.89 7.58
CA SER A 190 17.73 -15.50 8.96
C SER A 190 17.91 -13.99 9.07
N ILE A 191 17.07 -13.35 9.88
CA ILE A 191 17.10 -11.91 10.14
C ILE A 191 17.55 -11.68 11.59
N HIS A 192 18.81 -11.29 11.77
CA HIS A 192 19.41 -11.09 13.10
C HIS A 192 19.54 -9.62 13.46
N THR A 193 19.67 -8.75 12.46
CA THR A 193 19.87 -7.31 12.60
C THR A 193 18.88 -6.51 11.76
N LEU A 194 18.76 -5.22 12.07
CA LEU A 194 17.98 -4.30 11.24
C LEU A 194 18.63 -4.10 9.85
N SER A 195 19.95 -4.28 9.73
CA SER A 195 20.62 -4.25 8.42
C SER A 195 20.19 -5.42 7.54
N ASP A 196 20.05 -6.62 8.12
CA ASP A 196 19.55 -7.80 7.39
C ASP A 196 18.13 -7.52 6.89
N PHE A 197 17.29 -6.90 7.73
CA PHE A 197 15.94 -6.50 7.34
C PHE A 197 15.96 -5.56 6.12
N TRP A 198 16.81 -4.53 6.12
CA TRP A 198 16.91 -3.59 4.99
C TRP A 198 17.49 -4.21 3.72
N HIS A 199 18.24 -5.30 3.83
CA HIS A 199 18.69 -6.05 2.66
C HIS A 199 17.51 -6.68 1.92
N PHE A 200 16.55 -7.25 2.66
CA PHE A 200 15.41 -7.97 2.10
C PHE A 200 14.17 -7.10 1.85
N PHE A 201 14.01 -6.01 2.58
CA PHE A 201 12.82 -5.17 2.54
C PHE A 201 13.17 -3.70 2.39
N SER A 202 12.35 -3.00 1.60
CA SER A 202 12.20 -1.54 1.69
C SER A 202 10.83 -1.22 2.28
N ILE A 203 10.63 0.03 2.72
CA ILE A 203 9.31 0.46 3.22
C ILE A 203 8.78 1.66 2.45
N ASP A 204 7.48 1.65 2.18
CA ASP A 204 6.73 2.87 1.85
C ASP A 204 5.89 3.24 3.07
N ILE A 205 5.84 4.53 3.40
CA ILE A 205 5.05 5.07 4.51
C ILE A 205 3.84 5.76 3.91
N HIS A 206 2.66 5.40 4.40
CA HIS A 206 1.40 6.01 4.00
C HIS A 206 0.80 6.65 5.24
N THR A 207 0.76 7.97 5.28
CA THR A 207 0.36 8.71 6.49
C THR A 207 -1.15 8.88 6.62
N TYR A 208 -1.89 8.45 5.58
CA TYR A 208 -3.34 8.55 5.49
C TYR A 208 -3.97 7.17 5.27
N LEU A 209 -4.65 6.68 6.30
CA LEU A 209 -5.57 5.55 6.24
C LEU A 209 -7.00 6.08 6.44
N VAL A 210 -7.83 5.92 5.42
CA VAL A 210 -9.20 6.43 5.38
C VAL A 210 -10.18 5.27 5.55
N HIS A 211 -11.19 5.50 6.37
CA HIS A 211 -12.34 4.61 6.57
C HIS A 211 -13.54 5.30 5.90
N LEU A 212 -14.18 4.62 4.93
CA LEU A 212 -15.22 5.19 4.08
C LEU A 212 -16.61 5.18 4.72
#